data_AF-A0A932W153-F1
#
_entry.id   AF-A0A932W153-F1
#
_cell.length_a   1.000
_cell.length_b   1.000
_cell.length_c   1.000
_cell.angle_alpha   90.00
_cell.angle_beta   90.00
_cell.angle_gamma   90.00
#
_symmetry.space_group_name_H-M   'P 1'
#
loop_
_entity.id
_entity.type
_entity.pdbx_description
1 polymer ?
#
loop_
_entity_poly.entity_id
_entity_poly.type
_entity_poly.pdbx_seq_one_letter_code
_entity_poly.pdbx_strand_id
1 'polypeptide(L)'
;MARKIVWTDRAISELTEISAFIERESPAIAALVCSRIVARTEQAAEFPFSGRRVPGRDENVRELFWRSYRVIYRVDAPKILILTVVHGSRVLEESL
;
A
#
# COMPACT_ATOMS: atom_id res chain seq x y z
N MET A 1 11.18 6.76 -16.39
CA MET A 1 9.73 7.06 -16.40
C MET A 1 9.08 6.23 -15.31
N ALA A 2 8.20 6.83 -14.50
CA ALA A 2 7.49 6.12 -13.43
C ALA A 2 6.54 5.06 -14.01
N ARG A 3 6.39 3.92 -13.32
CA ARG A 3 5.45 2.86 -13.69
C ARG A 3 4.01 3.30 -13.44
N LYS A 4 3.06 2.79 -14.22
CA LYS A 4 1.63 3.04 -13.96
C LYS A 4 1.24 2.43 -12.61
N ILE A 5 0.50 3.15 -11.78
CA ILE A 5 -0.06 2.61 -10.54
C ILE A 5 -1.45 2.05 -10.84
N VAL A 6 -1.69 0.80 -10.43
CA VAL A 6 -3.01 0.16 -10.50
C VAL A 6 -3.37 -0.31 -9.10
N TRP A 7 -4.58 0.02 -8.65
CA TRP A 7 -5.09 -0.40 -7.35
C TRP A 7 -6.03 -1.59 -7.54
N THR A 8 -5.93 -2.59 -6.67
CA THR A 8 -6.94 -3.63 -6.55
C THR A 8 -8.15 -3.11 -5.77
N ASP A 9 -9.31 -3.71 -5.98
CA ASP A 9 -10.52 -3.39 -5.21
C ASP A 9 -10.28 -3.60 -3.70
N ARG A 10 -9.48 -4.62 -3.35
CA ARG A 10 -9.04 -4.87 -1.97
C ARG A 10 -8.26 -3.68 -1.40
N ALA A 11 -7.27 -3.18 -2.12
CA ALA A 11 -6.46 -2.05 -1.67
C ALA A 11 -7.30 -0.77 -1.51
N ILE A 12 -8.28 -0.56 -2.38
CA ILE A 12 -9.22 0.56 -2.29
C ILE A 12 -10.09 0.40 -1.03
N SER A 13 -10.70 -0.78 -0.83
CA SER A 13 -11.55 -1.05 0.33
C SER A 13 -10.81 -0.84 1.65
N GLU A 14 -9.61 -1.40 1.78
CA GLU A 14 -8.80 -1.23 3.00
C GLU A 14 -8.43 0.22 3.26
N LEU A 15 -8.05 0.98 2.22
CA LEU A 15 -7.72 2.39 2.38
C LEU A 15 -8.96 3.20 2.80
N THR A 16 -10.13 2.90 2.24
CA THR A 16 -11.42 3.49 2.63
C THR A 16 -11.77 3.17 4.08
N GLU A 17 -11.61 1.91 4.51
CA GLU A 17 -11.85 1.49 5.89
C GLU A 17 -10.91 2.17 6.88
N ILE A 18 -9.62 2.27 6.55
CA ILE A 18 -8.62 2.99 7.35
C ILE A 18 -9.03 4.46 7.50
N SER A 19 -9.41 5.11 6.39
CA SER A 19 -9.87 6.50 6.41
C SER A 19 -11.10 6.67 7.31
N ALA A 20 -12.14 5.85 7.09
CA ALA A 20 -13.39 5.92 7.82
C ALA A 20 -13.26 5.54 9.31
N PHE A 21 -12.24 4.77 9.68
CA PHE A 21 -11.92 4.50 11.09
C PHE A 21 -11.36 5.76 11.77
N ILE A 22 -10.35 6.38 11.15
CA ILE A 22 -9.66 7.56 11.71
C ILE A 22 -10.54 8.81 11.68
N GLU A 23 -11.36 8.96 10.64
CA GLU A 23 -12.21 10.14 10.42
C GLU A 23 -13.19 10.38 11.56
N ARG A 24 -13.61 9.32 12.28
CA ARG A 24 -14.47 9.42 13.47
C ARG A 24 -13.83 10.23 14.59
N GLU A 25 -12.52 10.22 14.68
CA GLU A 25 -11.75 10.97 15.67
C GLU A 25 -11.20 12.28 15.10
N SER A 26 -10.68 12.25 13.86
CA SER A 26 -10.14 13.43 13.20
C SER A 26 -10.11 13.31 11.67
N PRO A 27 -10.98 14.05 10.95
CA PRO A 27 -10.97 14.09 9.49
C PRO A 27 -9.64 14.57 8.90
N ALA A 28 -8.98 15.53 9.57
CA ALA A 28 -7.67 16.03 9.16
C ALA A 28 -6.59 14.94 9.20
N ILE A 29 -6.61 14.08 10.22
CA ILE A 29 -5.65 12.96 10.32
C ILE A 29 -5.97 11.89 9.28
N ALA A 30 -7.24 11.59 9.02
CA ALA A 30 -7.64 10.63 7.98
C ALA A 30 -7.11 11.05 6.60
N ALA A 31 -7.29 12.33 6.23
CA ALA A 31 -6.78 12.90 4.98
C ALA A 31 -5.24 12.84 4.90
N LEU A 32 -4.55 13.17 6.00
CA LEU A 32 -3.09 13.10 6.08
C LEU A 32 -2.58 11.66 5.87
N VAL A 33 -3.23 10.67 6.50
CA VAL A 33 -2.85 9.25 6.39
C VAL A 33 -3.03 8.77 4.95
N CYS A 34 -4.18 9.04 4.33
CA CYS A 34 -4.42 8.66 2.93
C CYS A 34 -3.40 9.29 1.98
N SER A 35 -3.15 10.59 2.11
CA SER A 35 -2.15 11.30 1.30
C SER A 35 -0.75 10.69 1.43
N ARG A 36 -0.34 10.32 2.66
CA ARG A 36 0.98 9.72 2.89
C ARG A 36 1.09 8.30 2.33
N ILE A 37 0.02 7.52 2.39
CA ILE A 37 -0.04 6.19 1.76
C ILE A 37 0.06 6.32 0.23
N VAL A 38 -0.71 7.24 -0.37
CA VAL A 38 -0.64 7.50 -1.82
C VAL A 38 0.76 7.95 -2.23
N ALA A 39 1.38 8.86 -1.50
CA ALA A 39 2.77 9.29 -1.78
C ALA A 39 3.78 8.13 -1.73
N ARG A 40 3.57 7.13 -0.85
CA ARG A 40 4.39 5.91 -0.86
C ARG A 40 4.19 5.08 -2.13
N THR A 41 2.98 5.01 -2.67
CA THR A 41 2.73 4.31 -3.94
C THR A 41 3.36 5.02 -5.13
N GLU A 42 3.42 6.35 -5.11
CA GLU A 42 4.12 7.15 -6.13
C GLU A 42 5.64 6.91 -6.07
N GLN A 43 6.22 6.87 -4.88
CA GLN A 43 7.62 6.46 -4.71
C GLN A 43 7.85 5.04 -5.24
N ALA A 44 6.93 4.11 -4.97
CA ALA A 44 7.01 2.74 -5.49
C ALA A 44 6.90 2.69 -7.01
N ALA A 45 6.17 3.60 -7.64
CA ALA A 45 6.06 3.68 -9.09
C ALA A 45 7.38 4.13 -9.74
N GLU A 46 8.09 5.06 -9.10
CA GLU A 46 9.37 5.57 -9.56
C GLU A 46 10.53 4.59 -9.28
N PHE A 47 10.53 3.96 -8.11
CA PHE A 47 11.55 3.00 -7.67
C PHE A 47 10.91 1.67 -7.24
N PRO A 48 10.44 0.83 -8.17
CA PRO A 48 9.57 -0.30 -7.83
C PRO A 48 10.26 -1.44 -7.10
N PHE A 49 11.59 -1.46 -7.09
CA PHE A 49 12.37 -2.45 -6.33
C PHE A 49 12.95 -1.89 -5.02
N SER A 50 12.59 -0.67 -4.63
CA SER A 50 13.01 -0.04 -3.37
C SER A 50 12.34 -0.64 -2.13
N GLY A 51 11.15 -1.23 -2.29
CA GLY A 51 10.47 -1.98 -1.25
C GLY A 51 11.19 -3.27 -0.88
N ARG A 52 11.05 -3.68 0.38
CA ARG A 52 11.56 -4.96 0.87
C ARG A 52 10.75 -6.09 0.21
N ARG A 53 11.40 -7.22 -0.10
CA ARG A 53 10.67 -8.44 -0.51
C ARG A 53 9.82 -8.96 0.65
N VAL A 54 8.59 -9.37 0.36
CA VAL A 54 7.74 -10.02 1.38
C VAL A 54 8.18 -11.48 1.54
N PRO A 55 8.63 -11.92 2.72
CA PRO A 55 9.04 -13.31 2.93
C PRO A 55 7.91 -14.29 2.63
N GLY A 56 8.23 -15.42 1.99
CA GLY A 56 7.24 -16.44 1.62
C GLY A 56 6.32 -16.07 0.45
N ARG A 57 6.63 -15.00 -0.29
CA ARG A 57 5.88 -14.57 -1.48
C ARG A 57 6.76 -14.57 -2.73
N ASP A 58 6.12 -14.33 -3.88
CA ASP A 58 6.78 -14.09 -5.16
C ASP A 58 7.84 -12.96 -5.06
N GLU A 59 8.93 -13.09 -5.83
CA GLU A 59 10.07 -12.16 -5.79
C GLU A 59 9.75 -10.71 -6.21
N ASN A 60 8.64 -10.54 -6.93
CA ASN A 60 8.12 -9.25 -7.37
C ASN A 60 7.14 -8.64 -6.38
N VAL A 61 6.76 -9.35 -5.31
CA VAL A 61 5.94 -8.83 -4.22
C VAL A 61 6.83 -8.10 -3.22
N ARG A 62 6.46 -6.84 -2.98
CA ARG A 62 7.25 -5.86 -2.26
C ARG A 62 6.39 -5.17 -1.21
N GLU A 63 7.01 -4.76 -0.12
CA GLU A 63 6.38 -3.98 0.94
C GLU A 63 7.13 -2.68 1.20
N LEU A 64 6.36 -1.62 1.42
CA LEU A 64 6.81 -0.33 1.94
C LEU A 64 6.08 -0.01 3.23
N PHE A 65 6.79 0.64 4.15
CA PHE A 65 6.25 1.02 5.45
C PHE A 65 6.04 2.53 5.50
N TRP A 66 4.92 2.97 6.05
CA TRP A 66 4.74 4.34 6.52
C TRP A 66 4.12 4.30 7.91
N ARG A 67 4.93 4.62 8.93
CA ARG A 67 4.56 4.42 10.34
C ARG A 67 4.05 2.98 10.53
N SER A 68 2.86 2.85 11.11
CA SER A 68 2.18 1.59 11.35
C SER A 68 1.42 1.06 10.14
N TYR A 69 1.60 1.58 8.92
CA TYR A 69 0.94 1.08 7.72
C TYR A 69 1.93 0.39 6.78
N ARG A 70 1.50 -0.72 6.20
CA ARG A 70 2.22 -1.50 5.20
C ARG A 70 1.47 -1.39 3.88
N VAL A 71 2.17 -0.91 2.86
CA VAL A 71 1.69 -0.93 1.47
C VAL A 71 2.34 -2.12 0.79
N ILE A 72 1.53 -3.06 0.33
CA ILE A 72 2.00 -4.25 -0.37
C ILE A 72 1.63 -4.12 -1.84
N TYR A 73 2.62 -4.31 -2.70
CA TYR A 73 2.46 -4.18 -4.13
C TYR A 73 3.26 -5.25 -4.87
N ARG A 74 2.84 -5.54 -6.10
CA ARG A 74 3.57 -6.38 -7.03
C ARG A 74 4.13 -5.55 -8.17
N VAL A 75 5.35 -5.88 -8.59
CA VAL A 75 6.00 -5.24 -9.73
C VAL A 75 5.65 -6.00 -11.00
N ASP A 76 4.70 -5.48 -11.79
CA ASP A 76 4.24 -6.06 -13.06
C ASP A 76 4.55 -5.08 -14.20
N ALA A 77 5.77 -5.08 -14.75
CA ALA A 77 6.13 -4.10 -15.78
C ALA A 77 5.12 -4.09 -16.96
N PRO A 78 4.63 -2.92 -17.41
CA PRO A 78 5.11 -1.55 -17.11
C PRO A 78 4.39 -0.85 -15.93
N LYS A 79 3.69 -1.59 -15.07
CA LYS A 79 2.92 -1.09 -13.92
C LYS A 79 3.44 -1.61 -12.58
N ILE A 80 2.90 -1.05 -11.50
CA ILE A 80 2.85 -1.69 -10.20
C ILE A 80 1.38 -1.93 -9.84
N LEU A 81 1.11 -3.05 -9.18
CA LEU A 81 -0.22 -3.39 -8.70
C LEU A 81 -0.23 -3.29 -7.17
N ILE A 82 -0.99 -2.35 -6.61
CA ILE A 82 -1.18 -2.22 -5.17
C ILE A 82 -2.17 -3.31 -4.73
N LEU A 83 -1.65 -4.32 -4.03
CA LEU A 83 -2.40 -5.50 -3.62
C LEU A 83 -3.25 -5.23 -2.38
N THR A 84 -2.67 -4.53 -1.39
CA THR A 84 -3.38 -4.17 -0.17
C THR A 84 -2.63 -3.07 0.59
N VAL A 85 -3.35 -2.42 1.50
CA VAL A 85 -2.79 -1.54 2.52
C VAL A 85 -3.29 -2.04 3.86
N VAL A 86 -2.39 -2.35 4.79
CA VAL A 86 -2.79 -2.87 6.11
C VAL A 86 -2.10 -2.13 7.24
N HIS A 87 -2.76 -2.04 8.39
CA HIS A 87 -2.07 -1.66 9.61
C HIS A 87 -1.09 -2.77 10.02
N GLY A 88 0.11 -2.43 10.48
CA GLY A 88 1.21 -3.34 10.77
C GLY A 88 0.95 -4.28 11.94
N SER A 89 -0.08 -4.01 12.73
CA SER A 89 -0.60 -4.93 13.75
C SER A 89 -1.55 -6.01 13.19
N ARG A 90 -2.02 -5.88 11.94
CA ARG A 90 -2.84 -6.91 11.28
C ARG A 90 -1.92 -7.96 10.65
N VAL A 91 -2.29 -9.22 10.82
CA VAL A 91 -1.64 -10.35 10.16
C VAL A 91 -1.93 -10.27 8.66
N LEU A 92 -0.92 -10.46 7.82
CA LEU A 92 -1.13 -10.56 6.38
C LEU A 92 -1.80 -11.88 6.04
N GLU A 93 -2.91 -11.80 5.33
CA GLU A 93 -3.60 -12.99 4.83
C GLU A 93 -2.75 -13.75 3.80
N GLU A 94 -2.86 -15.08 3.84
CA GLU A 94 -2.16 -15.98 2.91
C GLU A 94 -2.58 -15.83 1.44
N SER A 95 -3.71 -15.18 1.14
CA SER A 95 -4.27 -15.10 -0.22
C SER A 95 -3.79 -13.90 -1.05
N LEU A 96 -2.75 -13.17 -0.62
CA LEU A 96 -2.17 -12.00 -1.31
C LEU A 96 -1.19 -12.36 -2.43
#